data_AF-A0AAW1UA57-F1
#
_entry.id   AF-A0AAW1UA57-F1
#
_cell.length_a   1.000
_cell.length_b   1.000
_cell.length_c   1.000
_cell.angle_alpha   90.00
_cell.angle_beta   90.00
_cell.angle_gamma   90.00
#
_symmetry.space_group_name_H-M   'P 1'
#
loop_
_entity.id
_entity.type
_entity.pdbx_description
1 polymer ?
#
loop_
_entity_poly.entity_id
_entity_poly.type
_entity_poly.pdbx_seq_one_letter_code
_entity_poly.pdbx_strand_id
1 'polypeptide(L)'
;MRFTRDNHLKTHMRLHTGERPYHCHRQFVQVANLRRHVRKAVHHNELYGKSLGIVGLGRIGKKVALSMQSLGTKTISFDPIVSAEEERSFNIESIEFEKTWALAIVSQFMTTHFSNKKYD
;
A
#
# COMPACT_ATOMS: atom_id res chain seq x y z
N MET A 1 41.24 15.71 6.96
CA MET A 1 40.00 15.65 7.77
C MET A 1 40.33 14.98 9.10
N ARG A 2 39.96 15.56 10.25
CA ARG A 2 40.26 15.00 11.59
C ARG A 2 38.96 14.56 12.25
N PHE A 3 38.90 13.32 12.73
CA PHE A 3 37.74 12.77 13.43
C PHE A 3 38.05 12.55 14.91
N THR A 4 37.08 12.83 15.77
CA THR A 4 37.18 12.60 17.22
C THR A 4 36.64 11.24 17.65
N ARG A 5 35.99 10.50 16.74
CA ARG A 5 35.41 9.17 17.01
C ARG A 5 35.68 8.21 15.86
N ASP A 6 35.96 6.95 16.20
CA ASP A 6 36.29 5.88 15.26
C ASP A 6 35.15 5.56 14.28
N ASN A 7 33.89 5.59 14.74
CA ASN A 7 32.73 5.34 13.88
C ASN A 7 32.59 6.36 12.73
N HIS A 8 32.98 7.62 12.94
CA HIS A 8 32.98 8.64 11.90
C HIS A 8 34.11 8.42 10.89
N LEU A 9 35.30 8.01 11.37
CA LEU A 9 36.43 7.65 10.51
C LEU A 9 36.08 6.43 9.63
N LYS A 10 35.56 5.35 10.22
CA LYS A 10 35.10 4.16 9.47
C LYS A 10 34.08 4.49 8.40
N THR A 11 33.12 5.35 8.74
CA THR A 11 32.10 5.81 7.79
C THR A 11 32.69 6.66 6.67
N HIS A 12 33.68 7.51 6.98
CA HIS A 12 34.38 8.32 5.99
C HIS A 12 35.21 7.46 5.02
N MET A 13 35.88 6.42 5.52
CA MET A 13 36.68 5.52 4.68
C MET A 13 35.86 4.82 3.59
N ARG A 14 34.55 4.60 3.82
CA ARG A 14 33.64 4.07 2.81
C ARG A 14 33.49 4.97 1.57
N LEU A 15 33.84 6.25 1.66
CA LEU A 15 33.89 7.15 0.50
C LEU A 15 35.09 6.86 -0.41
N HIS A 16 36.19 6.35 0.15
CA HIS A 16 37.37 5.95 -0.60
C HIS A 16 37.21 4.54 -1.18
N THR A 17 36.66 3.62 -0.41
CA THR A 17 36.46 2.22 -0.86
C THR A 17 35.22 2.04 -1.72
N GLY A 18 34.30 3.01 -1.73
CA GLY A 18 33.02 2.92 -2.44
C GLY A 18 32.00 2.01 -1.76
N GLU A 19 32.28 1.51 -0.55
CA GLU A 19 31.38 0.62 0.19
C GLU A 19 30.03 1.28 0.52
N ARG A 20 28.94 0.61 0.14
CA ARG A 20 27.57 1.07 0.38
C ARG A 20 26.73 -0.05 1.00
N PRO A 21 26.92 -0.35 2.29
CA PRO A 21 26.32 -1.53 2.92
C PRO A 21 24.80 -1.43 3.15
N TYR A 22 24.19 -0.26 2.99
CA TYR A 22 22.77 -0.06 3.26
C TYR A 22 21.97 -0.01 1.96
N HIS A 23 20.93 -0.83 1.86
CA HIS A 23 20.22 -1.09 0.60
C HIS A 23 18.71 -0.88 0.74
N CYS A 24 18.10 -0.31 -0.29
CA CYS A 24 16.67 -0.38 -0.60
C CYS A 24 16.58 -0.67 -2.11
N HIS A 25 16.14 0.29 -2.93
CA HIS A 25 16.27 0.26 -4.40
C HIS A 25 17.56 0.97 -4.88
N ARG A 26 18.24 1.69 -3.98
CA ARG A 26 19.53 2.36 -4.19
C ARG A 26 20.45 1.99 -3.01
N GLN A 27 21.76 2.14 -3.20
CA GLN A 27 22.77 1.83 -2.18
C GLN A 27 23.29 3.09 -1.47
N PHE A 28 23.42 3.03 -0.14
CA PHE A 28 23.81 4.14 0.72
C PHE A 28 25.02 3.77 1.59
N VAL A 29 25.91 4.76 1.79
CA VAL A 29 27.11 4.65 2.64
C VAL A 29 26.75 4.66 4.13
N GLN A 30 25.66 5.33 4.50
CA GLN A 30 25.23 5.55 5.89
C GLN A 30 23.76 5.19 6.12
N VAL A 31 23.46 4.64 7.29
CA VAL A 31 22.09 4.28 7.72
C VAL A 31 21.17 5.50 7.80
N ALA A 32 21.69 6.67 8.21
CA ALA A 32 20.91 7.91 8.27
C ALA A 32 20.41 8.35 6.88
N ASN A 33 21.22 8.12 5.84
CA ASN A 33 20.85 8.43 4.46
C ASN A 33 19.76 7.47 3.95
N LEU A 34 19.87 6.17 4.26
CA LEU A 34 18.81 5.21 3.98
C LEU A 34 17.51 5.59 4.71
N ARG A 35 17.55 5.89 6.01
CA ARG A 35 16.36 6.29 6.79
C ARG A 35 15.68 7.52 6.21
N ARG A 36 16.45 8.54 5.83
CA ARG A 36 15.93 9.74 5.18
C ARG A 36 15.36 9.44 3.79
N HIS A 37 16.02 8.58 3.02
CA HIS A 37 15.51 8.14 1.73
C HIS A 37 14.17 7.42 1.88
N VAL A 38 14.10 6.40 2.74
CA VAL A 38 12.85 5.65 2.99
C VAL A 38 11.75 6.58 3.49
N ARG A 39 12.06 7.50 4.41
CA ARG A 39 11.07 8.48 4.90
C ARG A 39 10.53 9.39 3.80
N LYS A 40 11.37 9.83 2.86
CA LYS A 40 10.93 10.64 1.70
C LYS A 40 10.28 9.79 0.60
N ALA A 41 10.69 8.53 0.48
CA ALA A 41 10.19 7.56 -0.50
C ALA A 41 8.90 6.89 -0.02
N VAL A 42 8.46 7.14 1.22
CA VAL A 42 7.04 7.12 1.55
C VAL A 42 6.42 8.22 0.69
N HIS A 43 6.07 7.87 -0.55
CA HIS A 43 5.04 8.59 -1.26
C HIS A 43 3.87 8.65 -0.28
N HIS A 44 3.52 9.84 0.19
CA HIS A 44 2.20 10.07 0.74
C HIS A 44 1.25 9.78 -0.43
N ASN A 45 0.93 8.51 -0.63
CA ASN A 45 0.01 8.09 -1.66
C ASN A 45 -1.34 8.50 -1.09
N GLU A 46 -1.69 9.78 -1.27
CA GLU A 46 -2.94 10.34 -0.78
C GLU A 46 -4.06 9.45 -1.30
N LEU A 47 -4.82 8.89 -0.36
CA LEU A 47 -5.94 8.00 -0.67
C LEU A 47 -7.16 8.81 -1.15
N TYR A 48 -7.18 10.10 -0.84
CA TYR A 48 -8.24 11.01 -1.26
C TYR A 48 -8.39 11.04 -2.78
N GLY A 49 -9.62 10.81 -3.26
CA GLY A 49 -9.96 10.80 -4.69
C GLY A 49 -9.50 9.55 -5.45
N LYS A 50 -8.79 8.60 -4.80
CA LYS A 50 -8.40 7.34 -5.43
C LYS A 50 -9.51 6.31 -5.35
N SER A 51 -9.53 5.41 -6.32
CA SER A 51 -10.44 4.27 -6.29
C SER A 51 -9.82 3.10 -5.50
N LEU A 52 -10.66 2.23 -4.93
CA LEU A 52 -10.23 0.98 -4.31
C LEU A 52 -11.17 -0.13 -4.78
N GLY A 53 -10.60 -1.21 -5.33
CA GLY A 53 -11.34 -2.43 -5.65
C GLY A 53 -11.40 -3.39 -4.46
N ILE A 54 -12.59 -3.83 -4.08
CA ILE A 54 -12.80 -4.84 -3.04
C ILE A 54 -13.49 -6.06 -3.65
N VAL A 55 -12.86 -7.23 -3.52
CA VAL A 55 -13.45 -8.51 -3.91
C VAL A 55 -13.87 -9.23 -2.64
N GLY A 56 -15.19 -9.43 -2.46
CA GLY A 56 -15.78 -10.01 -1.26
C GLY A 56 -16.12 -8.95 -0.19
N LEU A 57 -17.40 -8.61 -0.08
CA LEU A 57 -18.02 -7.74 0.93
C LEU A 57 -18.64 -8.53 2.10
N GLY A 58 -17.91 -9.54 2.57
CA GLY A 58 -18.17 -10.13 3.88
C GLY A 58 -17.95 -9.13 5.04
N ARG A 59 -17.94 -9.64 6.28
CA ARG A 59 -17.74 -8.81 7.49
C ARG A 59 -16.48 -7.93 7.43
N ILE A 60 -15.40 -8.46 6.86
CA ILE A 60 -14.13 -7.73 6.75
C ILE A 60 -14.18 -6.74 5.58
N GLY A 61 -14.64 -7.17 4.41
CA GLY A 61 -14.74 -6.30 3.22
C GLY A 61 -15.57 -5.04 3.47
N LYS A 62 -16.72 -5.15 4.16
CA LYS A 62 -17.54 -3.98 4.54
C LYS A 62 -16.78 -3.03 5.48
N LYS A 63 -16.02 -3.56 6.45
CA LYS A 63 -15.23 -2.73 7.38
C LYS A 63 -14.09 -2.00 6.66
N VAL A 64 -13.45 -2.66 5.69
CA VAL A 64 -12.43 -2.06 4.84
C VAL A 64 -13.05 -0.96 3.97
N ALA A 65 -14.18 -1.22 3.32
CA ALA A 65 -14.89 -0.23 2.51
C ALA A 65 -15.19 1.06 3.29
N LEU A 66 -15.79 0.94 4.48
CA LEU A 66 -16.11 2.07 5.35
C LEU A 66 -14.87 2.84 5.80
N SER A 67 -13.81 2.12 6.17
CA SER A 67 -12.54 2.74 6.60
C SER A 67 -11.85 3.50 5.47
N MET A 68 -12.06 3.09 4.23
CA MET A 68 -11.43 3.71 3.06
C MET A 68 -12.27 4.90 2.58
N GLN A 69 -13.60 4.83 2.68
CA GLN A 69 -14.48 5.96 2.40
C GLN A 69 -14.22 7.15 3.31
N SER A 70 -13.93 6.92 4.60
CA SER A 70 -13.57 8.01 5.54
C SER A 70 -12.25 8.71 5.17
N LEU A 71 -11.42 8.08 4.34
CA LEU A 71 -10.20 8.64 3.77
C LEU A 71 -10.45 9.32 2.41
N GLY A 72 -11.71 9.42 1.98
CA GLY A 72 -12.11 10.03 0.70
C GLY A 72 -11.81 9.18 -0.52
N THR A 73 -11.63 7.87 -0.35
CA THR A 73 -11.49 6.95 -1.50
C THR A 73 -12.86 6.60 -2.09
N LYS A 74 -12.89 6.38 -3.41
CA LYS A 74 -14.03 5.81 -4.11
C LYS A 74 -13.95 4.28 -4.04
N THR A 75 -14.82 3.66 -3.27
CA THR A 75 -14.85 2.19 -3.13
C THR A 75 -15.73 1.55 -4.19
N ILE A 76 -15.20 0.51 -4.83
CA ILE A 76 -15.85 -0.25 -5.88
C ILE A 76 -15.73 -1.73 -5.50
N SER A 77 -16.80 -2.51 -5.66
CA SER A 77 -16.84 -3.90 -5.19
C SER A 77 -17.38 -4.89 -6.19
N PHE A 78 -16.96 -6.13 -5.99
CA PHE A 78 -17.61 -7.31 -6.53
C PHE A 78 -17.74 -8.37 -5.42
N ASP A 79 -18.95 -8.84 -5.18
CA ASP A 79 -19.22 -10.00 -4.33
C ASP A 79 -20.32 -10.86 -5.00
N PRO A 80 -20.08 -12.16 -5.25
CA PRO A 80 -21.08 -13.03 -5.86
C PRO A 80 -22.21 -13.45 -4.90
N ILE A 81 -22.08 -13.18 -3.60
CA ILE A 81 -22.99 -13.58 -2.52
C ILE A 81 -23.78 -12.37 -1.99
N VAL A 82 -23.15 -11.22 -1.86
CA VAL A 82 -23.80 -9.98 -1.38
C VAL A 82 -24.56 -9.33 -2.52
N SER A 83 -25.80 -8.91 -2.27
CA SER A 83 -26.63 -8.27 -3.28
C SER A 83 -26.20 -6.84 -3.57
N ALA A 84 -26.33 -6.37 -4.82
CA ALA A 84 -25.97 -5.00 -5.20
C ALA A 84 -26.75 -3.91 -4.43
N GLU A 85 -27.94 -4.23 -3.91
CA GLU A 85 -28.74 -3.33 -3.06
C GLU A 85 -28.09 -3.11 -1.69
N GLU A 86 -27.57 -4.18 -1.10
CA GLU A 86 -26.80 -4.08 0.14
C GLU A 86 -25.51 -3.28 -0.07
N GLU A 87 -24.82 -3.43 -1.20
CA GLU A 87 -23.61 -2.66 -1.51
C GLU A 87 -23.89 -1.16 -1.65
N ARG A 88 -24.99 -0.80 -2.34
CA ARG A 88 -25.43 0.59 -2.48
C ARG A 88 -25.80 1.25 -1.16
N SER A 89 -26.33 0.48 -0.20
CA SER A 89 -26.62 1.00 1.14
C SER A 89 -25.39 1.53 1.88
N PHE A 90 -24.19 1.07 1.48
CA PHE A 90 -22.90 1.53 1.99
C PHE A 90 -22.20 2.52 1.05
N ASN A 91 -22.88 3.11 0.06
CA ASN A 91 -22.27 3.97 -0.95
C ASN A 91 -21.11 3.26 -1.69
N ILE A 92 -21.26 1.96 -1.93
CA ILE A 92 -20.31 1.15 -2.68
C ILE A 92 -20.89 0.87 -4.06
N GLU A 93 -20.08 1.12 -5.09
CA GLU A 93 -20.47 0.85 -6.47
C GLU A 93 -20.18 -0.63 -6.79
N SER A 94 -21.26 -1.41 -6.96
CA SER A 94 -21.17 -2.79 -7.42
C SER A 94 -20.88 -2.84 -8.91
N ILE A 95 -19.80 -3.52 -9.30
CA ILE A 95 -19.46 -3.71 -10.71
C ILE A 95 -19.07 -5.16 -10.97
N GLU A 96 -19.05 -5.56 -12.24
CA GLU A 96 -18.60 -6.88 -12.65
C GLU A 96 -17.14 -7.15 -12.26
N PHE A 97 -16.83 -8.42 -12.03
CA PHE A 97 -15.50 -8.89 -11.63
C PHE A 97 -14.39 -8.36 -12.55
N GLU A 98 -14.54 -8.48 -13.87
CA GLU A 98 -13.53 -8.04 -14.85
C GLU A 98 -13.23 -6.54 -14.74
N LYS A 99 -14.26 -5.73 -14.50
CA LYS A 99 -14.12 -4.29 -14.32
C LYS A 99 -13.48 -3.96 -12.96
N THR A 100 -13.79 -4.74 -11.92
CA THR A 100 -13.14 -4.62 -10.60
C THR A 100 -11.64 -4.88 -10.71
N TRP A 101 -11.24 -5.92 -11.43
CA TRP A 101 -9.84 -6.24 -11.69
C TRP A 101 -9.15 -5.17 -12.54
N ALA A 102 -9.81 -4.67 -13.58
CA ALA A 102 -9.27 -3.58 -14.39
C ALA A 102 -9.02 -2.31 -13.54
N LEU A 103 -9.95 -1.97 -12.66
CA LEU A 103 -9.82 -0.81 -11.77
C LEU A 103 -8.82 -1.03 -10.63
N ALA A 104 -8.66 -2.26 -10.14
CA ALA A 104 -7.58 -2.61 -9.21
C ALA A 104 -6.18 -2.36 -9.82
N ILE A 105 -6.00 -2.71 -11.10
CA ILE A 105 -4.75 -2.46 -11.83
C ILE A 105 -4.48 -0.96 -11.98
N VAL A 106 -5.52 -0.17 -12.26
CA VAL A 106 -5.40 1.28 -12.46
C VAL A 106 -5.30 2.05 -11.13
N SER A 107 -5.96 1.57 -10.07
CA SER A 107 -6.07 2.27 -8.78
C SER A 107 -4.96 1.95 -7.76
N GLN A 108 -4.01 1.08 -8.12
CA GLN A 108 -2.86 0.64 -7.30
C GLN A 108 -3.21 -0.17 -6.04
N PHE A 109 -4.50 -0.32 -5.68
CA PHE A 109 -4.92 -0.97 -4.45
C PHE A 109 -6.09 -1.92 -4.68
N MET A 110 -5.98 -3.12 -4.13
CA MET A 110 -7.04 -4.13 -4.16
C MET A 110 -7.00 -4.94 -2.87
N THR A 111 -8.18 -5.23 -2.30
CA THR A 111 -8.31 -6.16 -1.18
C THR A 111 -9.21 -7.33 -1.57
N THR A 112 -8.78 -8.53 -1.23
CA THR A 112 -9.53 -9.76 -1.46
C THR A 112 -9.92 -10.36 -0.10
N HIS A 113 -11.20 -10.65 0.08
CA HIS A 113 -11.73 -11.23 1.31
C HIS A 113 -12.52 -12.49 0.96
N PHE A 114 -11.87 -13.64 1.15
CA PHE A 114 -12.51 -14.94 0.96
C PHE A 114 -13.12 -15.45 2.26
N SER A 115 -14.31 -16.04 2.17
CA SER A 115 -14.89 -16.81 3.27
C SER A 115 -14.14 -18.13 3.42
N ASN A 116 -13.86 -18.54 4.65
CA ASN A 116 -13.19 -19.81 4.95
C ASN A 116 -14.16 -21.01 4.94
N LYS A 117 -15.43 -20.78 4.58
CA LYS A 117 -16.37 -21.89 4.32
C LYS A 117 -15.95 -22.53 3.01
N LYS A 118 -15.51 -23.80 3.09
CA LYS A 118 -15.25 -24.62 1.90
C LYS A 118 -16.50 -24.54 1.01
N TYR A 119 -16.28 -24.19 -0.24
CA TYR A 119 -17.24 -24.44 -1.30
C TYR A 119 -17.28 -25.96 -1.45
N ASP A 120 -18.28 -26.59 -0.84
CA ASP A 120 -18.66 -27.97 -1.16
C ASP A 120 -19.51 -27.97 -2.43
#